data_AF-A0A848YQA8-F1
#
_entry.id   AF-A0A848YQA8-F1
#
_cell.length_a   1.000
_cell.length_b   1.000
_cell.length_c   1.000
_cell.angle_alpha   90.00
_cell.angle_beta   90.00
_cell.angle_gamma   90.00
#
_symmetry.space_group_name_H-M   'P 1'
#
loop_
_entity.id
_entity.type
_entity.pdbx_description
1 polymer ?
#
loop_
_entity_poly.entity_id
_entity_poly.type
_entity_poly.pdbx_seq_one_letter_code
_entity_poly.pdbx_strand_id
1 'polypeptide(L)' 'MQTLLRYYSFSLAFSAACLGLAVWYGWASTGDVAATLGILWIVLVLSILEVSLSFDNAVVNATVLRNMDPVWQR' A
#
# COMPACT_ATOMS: atom_id res chain seq x y z
N MET A 1 -3.50 14.21 -15.93
CA MET A 1 -3.14 12.78 -16.02
C MET A 1 -1.66 12.51 -16.27
N GLN A 2 -0.98 13.19 -17.21
CA GLN A 2 0.40 12.82 -17.57
C GLN A 2 1.42 12.84 -16.42
N THR A 3 1.31 13.80 -15.49
CA THR A 3 2.17 13.88 -14.29
C THR A 3 1.93 12.71 -13.33
N LEU A 4 0.67 12.36 -13.06
CA LEU A 4 0.32 11.22 -12.19
C LEU A 4 0.90 9.90 -12.73
N LEU A 5 0.68 9.62 -14.01
CA LEU A 5 1.18 8.38 -14.62
C LEU A 5 2.71 8.35 -14.70
N ARG A 6 3.37 9.51 -14.85
CA ARG A 6 4.83 9.57 -14.88
C ARG A 6 5.47 9.20 -13.53
N TYR A 7 4.90 9.66 -12.41
CA TYR A 7 5.47 9.41 -11.08
C TYR A 7 4.92 8.14 -10.41
N TYR A 8 3.67 7.78 -10.66
CA TYR A 8 2.98 6.69 -9.96
C TYR A 8 2.68 5.47 -10.84
N SER A 9 3.14 5.42 -12.09
CA SER A 9 2.90 4.27 -12.98
C SER A 9 3.31 2.95 -12.35
N PHE A 10 4.54 2.87 -11.83
CA PHE A 10 5.05 1.67 -11.20
C PHE A 10 4.24 1.29 -9.96
N SER A 11 3.97 2.24 -9.05
CA SER A 11 3.20 1.97 -7.84
C SER A 11 1.77 1.53 -8.16
N LEU A 12 1.12 2.14 -9.16
CA LEU A 12 -0.23 1.76 -9.58
C LEU A 12 -0.25 0.38 -10.23
N ALA A 13 0.73 0.07 -11.08
CA ALA A 13 0.86 -1.25 -11.70
C ALA A 13 1.11 -2.34 -10.65
N PHE A 14 1.99 -2.07 -9.68
CA PHE A 14 2.28 -2.98 -8.58
C PHE A 14 1.05 -3.22 -7.70
N SER A 15 0.34 -2.15 -7.29
CA SER A 15 -0.90 -2.28 -6.52
C SER A 15 -1.98 -3.07 -7.27
N ALA A 16 -2.13 -2.83 -8.58
CA ALA A 16 -3.06 -3.61 -9.41
C ALA A 16 -2.66 -5.09 -9.48
N ALA A 17 -1.37 -5.40 -9.59
CA ALA A 17 -0.87 -6.77 -9.55
C ALA A 17 -1.19 -7.45 -8.21
N CYS A 18 -0.95 -6.78 -7.08
CA CYS A 18 -1.28 -7.31 -5.75
C CYS A 18 -2.78 -7.57 -5.58
N LEU A 19 -3.64 -6.65 -6.04
CA LEU A 19 -5.09 -6.87 -6.03
C LEU A 19 -5.49 -8.04 -6.93
N GLY A 20 -4.91 -8.17 -8.12
CA GLY A 20 -5.12 -9.31 -9.01
C GLY A 20 -4.70 -10.65 -8.37
N LEU A 21 -3.57 -10.67 -7.65
CA LEU A 21 -3.14 -11.84 -6.88
C LEU A 21 -4.12 -12.16 -5.74
N ALA A 22 -4.70 -11.15 -5.09
CA ALA A 22 -5.72 -11.36 -4.06
C ALA A 22 -7.03 -11.94 -4.66
N VAL A 23 -7.44 -11.51 -5.86
CA VAL A 23 -8.58 -12.11 -6.58
C VAL A 23 -8.26 -13.58 -6.86
N TRP A 24 -7.08 -13.84 -7.43
CA TRP A 24 -6.66 -15.19 -7.80
C TRP A 24 -6.58 -16.11 -6.58
N TYR A 25 -5.98 -15.64 -5.49
CA TYR A 25 -5.89 -16.39 -4.24
C TYR A 25 -7.27 -16.66 -3.65
N GLY A 26 -8.16 -15.66 -3.59
CA GLY A 26 -9.50 -15.82 -3.06
C GLY A 26 -10.31 -16.86 -3.85
N TRP A 27 -10.24 -16.80 -5.19
CA TRP A 27 -10.89 -17.77 -6.06
C TRP A 27 -10.30 -19.17 -5.91
N ALA A 28 -8.97 -19.29 -5.93
CA ALA A 28 -8.29 -20.58 -5.79
C ALA A 28 -8.53 -21.24 -4.43
N SER A 29 -8.71 -20.45 -3.37
CA SER A 29 -8.90 -20.96 -2.01
C SER A 29 -10.36 -21.25 -1.65
N THR A 30 -11.33 -20.55 -2.25
CA THR A 30 -12.74 -20.65 -1.84
C THR A 30 -13.68 -21.15 -2.94
N GLY A 31 -13.37 -20.93 -4.21
CA GLY A 31 -14.26 -21.25 -5.34
C GLY A 31 -15.58 -20.49 -5.36
N ASP A 32 -15.76 -19.52 -4.46
CA ASP A 32 -16.98 -18.74 -4.29
C ASP A 32 -16.72 -17.24 -4.50
N VAL A 33 -17.65 -16.58 -5.20
CA VAL A 33 -17.53 -15.17 -5.56
C VAL A 33 -17.66 -14.28 -4.32
N ALA A 34 -18.62 -14.57 -3.43
CA ALA A 34 -18.85 -13.73 -2.25
C ALA A 34 -17.67 -13.82 -1.27
N ALA A 35 -17.11 -15.02 -1.06
CA ALA A 35 -15.92 -15.23 -0.25
C ALA A 35 -14.69 -14.53 -0.85
N THR A 36 -14.50 -14.60 -2.17
CA THR A 36 -13.41 -13.89 -2.87
C THR A 36 -13.52 -12.37 -2.72
N LEU A 37 -14.73 -11.81 -2.84
CA LEU A 37 -14.98 -10.38 -2.60
C LEU A 37 -14.70 -9.98 -1.14
N GLY A 38 -15.01 -10.85 -0.18
CA GLY A 38 -14.66 -10.65 1.23
C GLY A 38 -13.14 -10.58 1.44
N ILE A 39 -12.38 -11.48 0.83
CA ILE A 39 -10.91 -11.46 0.89
C ILE A 39 -10.35 -10.19 0.25
N LEU A 40 -10.85 -9.81 -0.93
CA LEU A 40 -10.45 -8.57 -1.60
C LEU A 40 -10.74 -7.33 -0.76
N TRP A 41 -11.89 -7.29 -0.09
CA TRP A 41 -12.25 -6.21 0.81
C TRP A 41 -11.26 -6.08 1.97
N ILE A 42 -10.91 -7.20 2.61
CA ILE A 42 -9.91 -7.23 3.68
C ILE A 42 -8.56 -6.72 3.17
N VAL A 43 -8.08 -7.25 2.04
CA VAL A 43 -6.80 -6.83 1.44
C VAL A 43 -6.80 -5.34 1.13
N LEU A 44 -7.89 -4.81 0.57
CA LEU A 44 -8.03 -3.39 0.26
C LEU A 44 -7.95 -2.52 1.53
N VAL A 45 -8.71 -2.86 2.57
CA VAL A 45 -8.72 -2.12 3.84
C VAL A 45 -7.34 -2.17 4.51
N LEU A 46 -6.72 -3.34 4.59
CA LEU A 46 -5.37 -3.49 5.16
C LEU A 46 -4.34 -2.70 4.36
N SER A 47 -4.43 -2.70 3.03
CA SER A 47 -3.53 -1.93 2.17
C SER A 47 -3.64 -0.43 2.47
N ILE A 48 -4.87 0.09 2.61
CA ILE A 48 -5.10 1.51 2.96
C ILE A 48 -4.53 1.82 4.36
N LEU A 49 -4.79 0.95 5.32
CA LEU A 49 -4.30 1.09 6.70
C LEU A 49 -2.77 1.12 6.76
N GLU A 50 -2.12 0.17 6.09
CA GLU A 50 -0.66 0.04 6.08
C GLU A 50 0.02 1.25 5.45
N VAL A 51 -0.52 1.73 4.32
CA VAL A 51 -0.05 2.95 3.66
C VAL A 51 -0.22 4.17 4.56
N SER A 52 -1.36 4.30 5.24
CA SER A 52 -1.64 5.43 6.13
C SER A 52 -0.69 5.45 7.33
N LEU A 53 -0.50 4.30 7.99
CA LEU A 53 0.43 4.17 9.12
C LEU A 53 1.89 4.36 8.71
N SER A 54 2.27 3.90 7.52
CA SER A 54 3.61 4.10 6.97
C SER A 54 3.90 5.59 6.74
N PHE A 55 2.92 6.34 6.24
CA PHE A 55 3.05 7.79 6.08
C PHE A 55 3.15 8.51 7.43
N ASP A 56 2.33 8.15 8.42
CA ASP A 56 2.40 8.74 9.76
C ASP A 56 3.78 8.52 10.39
N ASN A 57 4.30 7.30 10.32
CA ASN A 57 5.66 6.97 10.76
C ASN A 57 6.74 7.77 10.01
N ALA A 58 6.60 7.97 8.69
CA ALA A 58 7.53 8.78 7.93
C ALA A 58 7.53 10.25 8.37
N VAL A 59 6.36 10.82 8.68
CA VAL A 59 6.21 12.20 9.17
C VAL A 59 6.78 12.36 10.58
N VAL A 60 6.47 11.41 11.47
CA VAL A 60 7.03 11.40 12.83
C VAL A 60 8.55 11.28 12.77
N ASN A 61 9.10 10.34 11.98
CA ASN A 61 10.54 10.18 11.82
C ASN A 61 11.22 11.45 11.27
N ALA A 62 10.60 12.12 10.30
CA ALA A 62 11.12 13.38 9.78
C ALA A 62 11.13 14.51 10.83
N THR A 63 10.15 14.51 11.76
CA THR A 63 10.09 15.49 12.85
C THR A 63 11.15 15.22 13.92
N VAL A 64 11.38 13.95 14.25
CA VAL A 64 12.45 13.54 15.18
C VAL A 64 13.83 13.86 14.60
N LEU A 65 14.03 13.60 13.30
CA LEU A 65 15.30 13.86 12.61
C LEU A 65 15.81 15.30 12.79
N ARG A 66 14.90 16.29 12.81
CA ARG A 66 15.22 17.71 13.01
C ARG A 66 15.93 18.03 14.33
N ASN A 67 15.82 17.15 15.32
CA ASN A 67 16.41 17.31 16.65
C ASN A 67 17.62 16.38 16.88
N MET A 68 18.01 15.56 15.90
CA MET A 68 19.15 14.65 16.01
C MET A 68 20.47 15.37 15.68
N ASP A 69 21.62 14.79 16.06
CA ASP A 69 22.93 15.36 15.75
C ASP A 69 23.16 15.59 14.23
N PRO A 70 24.03 16.53 13.82
CA PRO A 70 24.26 16.89 12.41
C PRO A 70 24.70 15.73 11.50
N VAL A 71 25.14 14.62 12.08
CA VAL A 71 25.49 13.40 11.33
C VAL A 71 24.23 12.70 10.79
N TRP A 72 23.10 12.81 11.49
CA TRP A 72 21.83 12.15 11.16
C TRP A 72 20.87 13.04 10.36
N GLN A 73 21.07 14.35 10.31
CA GLN A 73 20.22 15.30 9.58
C GLN A 73 20.51 15.40 8.06
N ARG A 74 21.32 14.49 7.52
CA ARG A 74 21.77 14.53 6.12
C ARG A 74 20.85 13.78 5.18
#